data_AF-A0A6G8KZK1-F1
#
_entry.id   AF-A0A6G8KZK1-F1
#
_cell.length_a   1.000
_cell.length_b   1.000
_cell.length_c   1.000
_cell.angle_alpha   90.00
_cell.angle_beta   90.00
_cell.angle_gamma   90.00
#
_symmetry.space_group_name_H-M   'P 1'
#
loop_
_entity.id
_entity.type
_entity.pdbx_description
1 polymer ?
#
loop_
_entity_poly.entity_id
_entity_poly.type
_entity_poly.pdbx_seq_one_letter_code
_entity_poly.pdbx_strand_id
1 'polypeptide(L)'
;MIGFYAHHHGTGHLFRCQAIAAEIPEETVILSSHPRADIGLPLDAPAEERGADVTAGGALHWVPRDHPGLRARMAALAAWVADAQPRAVHVDVSVEVAVFLRLLGVPVTTLAMPGVRKDAAHRLGYQMCESIIAAWPDWVELPEHLRTHAGKVIAVGGISRFAGRRPTADPHGPVILLGRGGADAPAGYWQQVQHHLGPGCRLLGPESWREDPYADLTGASVVISAGGQNAIADIACANRPAVIVPQQRPYDEQAATAAVLADAGLTEVVTELPAPEVWPEIVAAAGSRQPEWSRWQTAGAAGRAAREILAVADRSRAAHHPPVEGAP
;
A
#
# COMPACT_ATOMS: atom_id res chain seq x y z
N MET A 1 1.07 -17.38 -15.86
CA MET A 1 0.34 -16.91 -14.66
C MET A 1 1.29 -16.18 -13.71
N ILE A 2 0.80 -15.09 -13.12
CA ILE A 2 1.45 -14.29 -12.08
C ILE A 2 0.62 -14.34 -10.79
N GLY A 3 1.27 -14.55 -9.64
CA GLY A 3 0.60 -14.49 -8.34
C GLY A 3 0.75 -13.13 -7.66
N PHE A 4 -0.21 -12.81 -6.78
CA PHE A 4 -0.16 -11.68 -5.87
C PHE A 4 -0.49 -12.14 -4.46
N TYR A 5 0.29 -11.70 -3.48
CA TYR A 5 -0.06 -11.79 -2.07
C TYR A 5 -0.40 -10.40 -1.56
N ALA A 6 -1.60 -10.23 -1.02
CA ALA A 6 -2.03 -8.97 -0.39
C ALA A 6 -2.21 -9.17 1.12
N HIS A 7 -1.45 -8.42 1.92
CA HIS A 7 -1.56 -8.48 3.38
C HIS A 7 -2.98 -8.21 3.88
N HIS A 8 -3.35 -8.81 5.00
CA HIS A 8 -4.71 -8.76 5.55
C HIS A 8 -5.03 -7.46 6.32
N HIS A 9 -4.00 -6.68 6.68
CA HIS A 9 -4.16 -5.43 7.42
C HIS A 9 -4.68 -4.30 6.50
N GLY A 10 -5.97 -4.03 6.59
CA GLY A 10 -6.63 -2.99 5.80
C GLY A 10 -6.94 -3.42 4.37
N THR A 11 -7.79 -2.64 3.70
CA THR A 11 -8.24 -2.95 2.33
C THR A 11 -7.30 -2.42 1.25
N GLY A 12 -6.31 -1.61 1.62
CA GLY A 12 -5.40 -0.95 0.69
C GLY A 12 -4.53 -1.91 -0.11
N HIS A 13 -3.92 -2.90 0.54
CA HIS A 13 -3.05 -3.87 -0.13
C HIS A 13 -3.81 -4.65 -1.20
N LEU A 14 -5.04 -5.10 -0.90
CA LEU A 14 -5.87 -5.79 -1.89
C LEU A 14 -6.18 -4.88 -3.09
N PHE A 15 -6.60 -3.64 -2.86
CA PHE A 15 -6.90 -2.71 -3.95
C PHE A 15 -5.68 -2.38 -4.81
N ARG A 16 -4.49 -2.31 -4.21
CA ARG A 16 -3.24 -2.09 -4.93
C ARG A 16 -2.89 -3.30 -5.79
N CYS A 17 -2.94 -4.51 -5.23
CA CYS A 17 -2.75 -5.74 -6.01
C CYS A 17 -3.74 -5.87 -7.16
N GLN A 18 -5.03 -5.57 -6.93
CA GLN A 18 -6.05 -5.58 -7.98
C GLN A 18 -5.75 -4.58 -9.10
N ALA A 19 -5.31 -3.35 -8.75
CA ALA A 19 -4.94 -2.35 -9.74
C ALA A 19 -3.74 -2.78 -10.60
N ILE A 20 -2.73 -3.42 -10.00
CA ILE A 20 -1.57 -3.94 -10.74
C ILE A 20 -1.97 -5.17 -11.58
N ALA A 21 -2.74 -6.10 -11.02
CA ALA A 21 -3.18 -7.31 -11.71
C ALA A 21 -3.99 -7.00 -12.97
N ALA A 22 -4.84 -5.96 -12.95
CA ALA A 22 -5.61 -5.52 -14.10
C ALA A 22 -4.75 -5.06 -15.30
N GLU A 23 -3.48 -4.74 -15.08
CA GLU A 23 -2.51 -4.31 -16.11
C GLU A 23 -1.67 -5.47 -16.64
N ILE A 24 -1.80 -6.67 -16.08
CA ILE A 24 -1.10 -7.87 -16.53
C ILE A 24 -1.94 -8.56 -17.62
N PRO A 25 -1.37 -8.81 -18.82
CA PRO A 25 -2.13 -9.38 -19.95
C PRO A 25 -2.27 -10.92 -19.89
N GLU A 26 -1.73 -11.54 -18.85
CA GLU A 26 -1.83 -12.99 -18.60
C GLU A 26 -2.62 -13.26 -17.31
N GLU A 27 -2.98 -14.53 -17.08
CA GLU A 27 -3.74 -14.93 -15.90
C GLU A 27 -3.06 -14.51 -14.59
N THR A 28 -3.84 -13.93 -13.68
CA THR A 28 -3.38 -13.48 -12.36
C THR A 28 -4.22 -14.11 -11.25
N VAL A 29 -3.59 -14.41 -10.12
CA VAL A 29 -4.30 -14.90 -8.92
C VAL A 29 -3.87 -14.08 -7.70
N ILE A 30 -4.84 -13.54 -6.97
CA ILE A 30 -4.64 -12.80 -5.73
C ILE A 30 -4.98 -13.68 -4.53
N LEU A 31 -3.99 -13.93 -3.68
CA LEU A 31 -4.11 -14.66 -2.42
C LEU A 31 -4.11 -13.69 -1.25
N SER A 32 -5.14 -13.77 -0.40
CA SER A 32 -5.24 -12.92 0.80
C SER A 32 -6.29 -13.48 1.75
N SER A 33 -6.25 -13.06 3.01
CA SER A 33 -7.32 -13.35 3.97
C SER A 33 -8.58 -12.48 3.76
N HIS A 34 -8.53 -11.50 2.85
CA HIS A 34 -9.71 -10.70 2.52
C HIS A 34 -10.73 -11.53 1.71
N PRO A 35 -12.05 -11.47 2.01
CA PRO A 35 -13.09 -12.23 1.28
C PRO A 35 -13.25 -11.96 -0.23
N ARG A 36 -12.47 -11.02 -0.78
CA ARG A 36 -12.51 -10.62 -2.20
C ARG A 36 -11.24 -11.04 -2.95
N ALA A 37 -10.37 -11.81 -2.28
CA ALA A 37 -9.25 -12.46 -2.92
C ALA A 37 -9.77 -13.62 -3.79
N ASP A 38 -9.02 -13.97 -4.84
CA ASP A 38 -9.34 -15.12 -5.68
C ASP A 38 -9.15 -16.43 -4.89
N ILE A 39 -8.12 -16.46 -4.03
CA ILE A 39 -7.87 -17.55 -3.07
C ILE A 39 -7.84 -16.98 -1.65
N GLY A 40 -8.80 -17.42 -0.84
CA GLY A 40 -8.88 -17.08 0.57
C GLY A 40 -7.78 -17.77 1.38
N LEU A 41 -7.01 -17.01 2.15
CA LEU A 41 -6.02 -17.52 3.09
C LEU A 41 -6.54 -17.44 4.53
N PRO A 42 -6.33 -18.49 5.36
CA PRO A 42 -6.61 -18.42 6.80
C PRO A 42 -5.94 -17.21 7.45
N LEU A 43 -6.53 -16.64 8.50
CA LEU A 43 -5.87 -15.60 9.31
C LEU A 43 -4.77 -16.22 10.19
N ASP A 44 -3.67 -15.48 10.40
CA ASP A 44 -2.56 -15.81 11.33
C ASP A 44 -2.57 -14.91 12.56
N ALA A 45 -3.59 -14.06 12.72
CA ALA A 45 -3.73 -13.12 13.82
C ALA A 45 -5.18 -13.13 14.36
N PRO A 46 -5.38 -12.79 15.65
CA PRO A 46 -4.33 -12.55 16.65
C PRO A 46 -3.70 -13.86 17.14
N ALA A 47 -2.52 -13.78 17.76
CA ALA A 47 -1.93 -14.86 18.55
C ALA A 47 -1.69 -14.38 19.99
N GLU A 48 -1.71 -15.29 20.97
CA GLU A 48 -1.31 -14.95 22.34
C GLU A 48 0.19 -14.64 22.37
N GLU A 49 0.56 -13.38 22.64
CA GLU A 49 1.97 -12.95 22.59
C GLU A 49 2.84 -13.65 23.65
N ARG A 50 2.24 -14.06 24.79
CA ARG A 50 2.98 -14.74 25.86
C ARG A 50 3.26 -16.19 25.49
N GLY A 51 4.54 -16.51 25.31
CA GLY A 51 5.01 -17.87 25.05
C GLY A 51 5.00 -18.27 23.58
N ALA A 52 4.37 -17.51 22.68
CA ALA A 52 4.37 -17.82 21.25
C ALA A 52 5.67 -17.46 20.51
N ASP A 53 6.55 -16.62 21.09
CA ASP A 53 7.73 -16.06 20.39
C ASP A 53 7.39 -15.61 18.97
N VAL A 54 6.54 -14.58 18.87
CA VAL A 54 5.96 -14.12 17.60
C VAL A 54 6.99 -13.54 16.63
N THR A 55 8.25 -13.39 17.03
CA THR A 55 9.32 -12.80 16.20
C THR A 55 10.44 -13.78 15.86
N ALA A 56 10.36 -15.02 16.35
CA ALA A 56 11.46 -15.99 16.30
C ALA A 56 12.78 -15.37 16.78
N GLY A 57 12.79 -14.82 18.00
CA GLY A 57 13.96 -14.14 18.56
C GLY A 57 14.37 -12.85 17.83
N GLY A 58 13.41 -12.13 17.23
CA GLY A 58 13.64 -10.88 16.50
C GLY A 58 14.09 -11.05 15.04
N ALA A 59 14.12 -12.28 14.52
CA ALA A 59 14.50 -12.56 13.14
C ALA A 59 13.42 -12.17 12.12
N LEU A 60 12.15 -12.23 12.54
CA LEU A 60 10.96 -12.00 11.72
C LEU A 60 9.96 -11.09 12.46
N HIS A 61 8.93 -10.61 11.76
CA HIS A 61 7.91 -9.72 12.33
C HIS A 61 6.73 -10.48 12.94
N TRP A 62 6.27 -11.56 12.30
CA TRP A 62 5.12 -12.33 12.77
C TRP A 62 5.20 -13.81 12.38
N VAL A 63 5.64 -14.63 13.33
CA VAL A 63 5.81 -16.09 13.19
C VAL A 63 5.51 -16.82 14.51
N PRO A 64 4.31 -16.64 15.10
CA PRO A 64 3.94 -17.30 16.35
C PRO A 64 4.09 -18.82 16.28
N ARG A 65 4.78 -19.40 17.27
CA ARG A 65 4.85 -20.85 17.46
C ARG A 65 3.47 -21.43 17.68
N ASP A 66 3.27 -22.63 17.15
CA ASP A 66 2.05 -23.43 17.30
C ASP A 66 0.74 -22.75 16.85
N HIS A 67 0.82 -21.68 16.05
CA HIS A 67 -0.38 -21.00 15.55
C HIS A 67 -1.01 -21.77 14.37
N PRO A 68 -2.23 -22.33 14.52
CA PRO A 68 -2.83 -23.18 13.50
C PRO A 68 -3.15 -22.42 12.21
N GLY A 69 -3.56 -21.17 12.31
CA GLY A 69 -3.85 -20.32 11.15
C GLY A 69 -2.61 -19.93 10.35
N LEU A 70 -1.45 -19.79 11.02
CA LEU A 70 -0.18 -19.54 10.35
C LEU A 70 0.25 -20.78 9.57
N ARG A 71 0.21 -21.95 10.22
CA ARG A 71 0.51 -23.25 9.59
C ARG A 71 -0.39 -23.50 8.37
N ALA A 72 -1.70 -23.29 8.53
CA ALA A 72 -2.67 -23.47 7.46
C ALA A 72 -2.45 -22.49 6.30
N ARG A 73 -2.12 -21.22 6.58
CA ARG A 73 -1.76 -20.24 5.54
C ARG A 73 -0.53 -20.68 4.76
N MET A 74 0.56 -21.05 5.44
CA MET A 74 1.79 -21.46 4.77
C MET A 74 1.59 -22.75 3.95
N ALA A 75 0.81 -23.70 4.48
CA ALA A 75 0.43 -24.90 3.73
C ALA A 75 -0.39 -24.59 2.48
N ALA A 76 -1.37 -23.69 2.57
CA ALA A 76 -2.18 -23.26 1.42
C ALA A 76 -1.33 -22.57 0.35
N LEU A 77 -0.40 -21.70 0.75
CA LEU A 77 0.55 -21.06 -0.17
C LEU A 77 1.42 -22.10 -0.88
N ALA A 78 1.99 -23.06 -0.15
CA ALA A 78 2.83 -24.11 -0.72
C ALA A 78 2.04 -25.01 -1.68
N ALA A 79 0.82 -25.39 -1.31
CA ALA A 79 -0.06 -26.20 -2.16
C ALA A 79 -0.42 -25.47 -3.46
N TRP A 80 -0.77 -24.19 -3.38
CA TRP A 80 -1.05 -23.37 -4.56
C TRP A 80 0.19 -23.22 -5.46
N VAL A 81 1.38 -22.98 -4.90
CA VAL A 81 2.62 -22.91 -5.69
C VAL A 81 2.90 -24.23 -6.41
N ALA A 82 2.71 -25.36 -5.73
CA ALA A 82 2.94 -26.69 -6.31
C ALA A 82 2.01 -26.99 -7.48
N ASP A 83 0.74 -26.57 -7.39
CA ASP A 83 -0.29 -26.80 -8.41
C ASP A 83 -0.18 -25.79 -9.58
N ALA A 84 -0.16 -24.49 -9.26
CA ALA A 84 -0.24 -23.42 -10.24
C ALA A 84 1.11 -23.05 -10.89
N GLN A 85 2.22 -23.43 -10.26
CA GLN A 85 3.59 -23.15 -10.73
C GLN A 85 3.79 -21.70 -11.22
N PRO A 86 3.52 -20.68 -10.37
CA PRO A 86 3.56 -19.29 -10.79
C PRO A 86 4.96 -18.88 -11.26
N ARG A 87 5.02 -18.08 -12.32
CA ARG A 87 6.31 -17.61 -12.88
C ARG A 87 6.98 -16.55 -12.00
N ALA A 88 6.17 -15.79 -11.26
CA ALA A 88 6.59 -14.87 -10.23
C ALA A 88 5.41 -14.57 -9.29
N VAL A 89 5.70 -14.09 -8.09
CA VAL A 89 4.70 -13.59 -7.15
C VAL A 89 5.07 -12.19 -6.66
N HIS A 90 4.12 -11.25 -6.72
CA HIS A 90 4.25 -9.94 -6.08
C HIS A 90 3.70 -9.98 -4.65
N VAL A 91 4.52 -9.59 -3.68
CA VAL A 91 4.17 -9.58 -2.25
C VAL A 91 4.00 -8.14 -1.78
N ASP A 92 2.74 -7.71 -1.65
CA ASP A 92 2.36 -6.44 -1.03
C ASP A 92 2.27 -6.61 0.49
N VAL A 93 3.45 -6.53 1.11
CA VAL A 93 3.77 -6.71 2.54
C VAL A 93 3.59 -8.14 3.07
N SER A 94 4.73 -8.70 3.49
CA SER A 94 4.99 -9.68 4.55
C SER A 94 6.39 -10.22 4.26
N VAL A 95 7.34 -10.01 5.17
CA VAL A 95 8.70 -10.53 5.00
C VAL A 95 8.66 -12.06 4.97
N GLU A 96 7.88 -12.67 5.86
CA GLU A 96 7.74 -14.11 6.02
C GLU A 96 7.23 -14.76 4.74
N VAL A 97 6.20 -14.21 4.12
CA VAL A 97 5.65 -14.75 2.87
C VAL A 97 6.60 -14.55 1.70
N ALA A 98 7.27 -13.39 1.60
CA ALA A 98 8.28 -13.17 0.56
C ALA A 98 9.44 -14.18 0.66
N VAL A 99 9.96 -14.39 1.87
CA VAL A 99 11.01 -15.38 2.16
C VAL A 99 10.51 -16.80 1.87
N PHE A 100 9.31 -17.15 2.32
CA PHE A 100 8.74 -18.49 2.15
C PHE A 100 8.52 -18.84 0.68
N LEU A 101 7.95 -17.94 -0.12
CA LEU A 101 7.79 -18.13 -1.56
C LEU A 101 9.14 -18.31 -2.27
N ARG A 102 10.17 -17.57 -1.83
CA ARG A 102 11.52 -17.72 -2.37
C ARG A 102 12.14 -19.08 -2.01
N LEU A 103 11.84 -19.62 -0.83
CA LEU A 103 12.23 -20.98 -0.40
C LEU A 103 11.50 -22.07 -1.20
N LEU A 104 10.30 -21.79 -1.70
CA LEU A 104 9.58 -22.65 -2.65
C LEU A 104 10.11 -22.54 -4.10
N GLY A 105 11.18 -21.76 -4.32
CA GLY A 105 11.81 -21.59 -5.63
C GLY A 105 11.12 -20.58 -6.54
N VAL A 106 10.17 -19.81 -6.04
CA VAL A 106 9.40 -18.84 -6.84
C VAL A 106 10.13 -17.48 -6.87
N PRO A 107 10.27 -16.83 -8.03
CA PRO A 107 10.74 -15.45 -8.12
C PRO A 107 9.77 -14.48 -7.42
N VAL A 108 10.30 -13.61 -6.57
CA VAL A 108 9.48 -12.71 -5.75
C VAL A 108 9.79 -11.25 -6.07
N THR A 109 8.75 -10.44 -6.26
CA THR A 109 8.85 -8.98 -6.11
C THR A 109 8.15 -8.55 -4.84
N THR A 110 8.59 -7.47 -4.20
CA THR A 110 7.94 -6.97 -2.98
C THR A 110 7.72 -5.47 -3.05
N LEU A 111 6.81 -4.96 -2.24
CA LEU A 111 6.58 -3.52 -2.11
C LEU A 111 7.52 -2.90 -1.07
N ALA A 112 8.16 -1.79 -1.43
CA ALA A 112 8.75 -0.89 -0.46
C ALA A 112 7.67 -0.06 0.24
N MET A 113 7.62 -0.20 1.55
CA MET A 113 6.75 0.61 2.42
C MET A 113 7.52 1.85 2.90
N PRO A 114 6.89 3.02 3.02
CA PRO A 114 7.51 4.20 3.61
C PRO A 114 7.91 3.96 5.07
N GLY A 115 8.72 4.87 5.60
CA GLY A 115 9.18 4.82 6.98
C GLY A 115 10.56 4.20 7.15
N VAL A 116 10.98 3.99 8.40
CA VAL A 116 12.31 3.52 8.77
C VAL A 116 12.32 2.02 9.01
N ARG A 117 12.64 1.24 7.96
CA ARG A 117 12.61 -0.24 7.97
C ARG A 117 14.01 -0.82 7.93
N LYS A 118 14.81 -0.43 8.93
CA LYS A 118 16.23 -0.80 9.05
C LYS A 118 16.45 -2.15 9.74
N ASP A 119 15.42 -2.81 10.26
CA ASP A 119 15.52 -4.06 11.01
C ASP A 119 15.95 -5.27 10.16
N ALA A 120 16.37 -6.35 10.84
CA ALA A 120 16.92 -7.53 10.20
C ALA A 120 15.94 -8.24 9.27
N ALA A 121 14.66 -8.29 9.64
CA ALA A 121 13.62 -8.94 8.85
C ALA A 121 13.40 -8.20 7.51
N HIS A 122 13.24 -6.87 7.51
CA HIS A 122 13.12 -6.13 6.25
C HIS A 122 14.37 -6.27 5.38
N ARG A 123 15.58 -6.21 5.96
CA ARG A 123 16.82 -6.45 5.20
C ARG A 123 16.84 -7.83 4.54
N LEU A 124 16.43 -8.87 5.27
CA LEU A 124 16.31 -10.23 4.74
C LEU A 124 15.29 -10.29 3.59
N GLY A 125 14.09 -9.75 3.79
CA GLY A 125 13.05 -9.72 2.76
C GLY A 125 13.49 -9.00 1.49
N TYR A 126 14.10 -7.82 1.63
CA TYR A 126 14.68 -7.08 0.51
C TYR A 126 15.86 -7.80 -0.14
N GLN A 127 16.67 -8.54 0.62
CA GLN A 127 17.75 -9.34 0.04
C GLN A 127 17.20 -10.50 -0.81
N MET A 128 16.13 -11.16 -0.36
CA MET A 128 15.60 -12.39 -0.98
C MET A 128 14.68 -12.16 -2.19
N CYS A 129 14.21 -10.94 -2.44
CA CYS A 129 13.40 -10.63 -3.63
C CYS A 129 14.26 -10.25 -4.85
N GLU A 130 13.72 -10.48 -6.05
CA GLU A 130 14.33 -10.12 -7.32
C GLU A 130 14.17 -8.61 -7.64
N SER A 131 13.11 -7.99 -7.12
CA SER A 131 12.80 -6.58 -7.33
C SER A 131 11.95 -6.00 -6.20
N ILE A 132 12.11 -4.70 -5.96
CA ILE A 132 11.44 -3.93 -4.92
C ILE A 132 10.67 -2.79 -5.60
N ILE A 133 9.35 -2.89 -5.61
CA ILE A 133 8.46 -1.87 -6.19
C ILE A 133 8.23 -0.77 -5.16
N ALA A 134 8.54 0.47 -5.50
CA ALA A 134 8.29 1.63 -4.67
C ALA A 134 7.09 2.41 -5.23
N ALA A 135 5.95 2.36 -4.53
CA ALA A 135 4.71 3.04 -4.93
C ALA A 135 4.72 4.55 -4.58
N TRP A 136 5.80 5.22 -4.98
CA TRP A 136 6.01 6.66 -4.90
C TRP A 136 6.81 7.14 -6.12
N PRO A 137 6.82 8.46 -6.41
CA PRO A 137 7.51 9.01 -7.58
C PRO A 137 9.02 8.78 -7.61
N ASP A 138 9.61 8.81 -8.80
CA ASP A 138 11.06 8.67 -9.03
C ASP A 138 11.92 9.79 -8.44
N TRP A 139 11.34 10.97 -8.19
CA TRP A 139 12.02 12.09 -7.52
C TRP A 139 12.08 11.96 -6.00
N VAL A 140 11.34 11.01 -5.40
CA VAL A 140 11.45 10.76 -3.96
C VAL A 140 12.80 10.13 -3.67
N GLU A 141 13.57 10.75 -2.78
CA GLU A 141 14.89 10.23 -2.41
C GLU A 141 14.78 8.79 -1.89
N LEU A 142 15.68 7.93 -2.38
CA LEU A 142 15.72 6.53 -1.96
C LEU A 142 16.07 6.44 -0.46
N PRO A 143 15.20 5.87 0.38
CA PRO A 143 15.47 5.70 1.81
C PRO A 143 16.79 4.98 2.06
N GLU A 144 17.53 5.42 3.08
CA GLU A 144 18.87 4.90 3.40
C GLU A 144 18.91 3.37 3.49
N HIS A 145 17.89 2.75 4.10
CA HIS A 145 17.79 1.31 4.28
C HIS A 145 17.60 0.50 2.99
N LEU A 146 17.24 1.17 1.87
CA LEU A 146 17.13 0.56 0.55
C LEU A 146 18.36 0.81 -0.34
N ARG A 147 19.33 1.63 0.09
CA ARG A 147 20.49 1.99 -0.74
C ARG A 147 21.34 0.77 -1.14
N THR A 148 21.47 -0.22 -0.26
CA THR A 148 22.15 -1.49 -0.56
C THR A 148 21.43 -2.33 -1.61
N HIS A 149 20.17 -2.01 -1.90
CA HIS A 149 19.31 -2.68 -2.87
C HIS A 149 18.94 -1.76 -4.04
N ALA A 150 19.57 -0.59 -4.19
CA ALA A 150 19.18 0.44 -5.17
C ALA A 150 19.07 -0.10 -6.61
N GLY A 151 19.95 -1.02 -7.01
CA GLY A 151 19.93 -1.63 -8.35
C GLY A 151 18.69 -2.49 -8.66
N LYS A 152 17.83 -2.75 -7.67
CA LYS A 152 16.57 -3.49 -7.83
C LYS A 152 15.36 -2.76 -7.21
N VAL A 153 15.47 -1.46 -6.95
CA VAL A 153 14.32 -0.64 -6.52
C VAL A 153 13.76 0.11 -7.71
N ILE A 154 12.47 -0.09 -7.98
CA ILE A 154 11.76 0.52 -9.11
C ILE A 154 10.68 1.44 -8.56
N ALA A 155 10.92 2.75 -8.66
CA ALA A 155 9.90 3.76 -8.36
C ALA A 155 8.85 3.77 -9.48
N VAL A 156 7.59 3.59 -9.12
CA VAL A 156 6.50 3.48 -10.09
C VAL A 156 5.46 4.59 -9.95
N GLY A 157 5.60 5.53 -9.02
CA GLY A 157 4.56 6.51 -8.69
C GLY A 157 3.47 5.93 -7.79
N GLY A 158 2.53 6.78 -7.36
CA GLY A 158 1.43 6.36 -6.50
C GLY A 158 0.45 5.41 -7.21
N ILE A 159 0.24 4.21 -6.68
CA ILE A 159 -0.73 3.26 -7.26
C ILE A 159 -2.10 3.48 -6.63
N SER A 160 -3.08 3.84 -7.47
CA SER A 160 -4.48 3.98 -7.09
C SER A 160 -5.35 3.17 -8.04
N ARG A 161 -6.38 2.52 -7.49
CA ARG A 161 -7.44 1.86 -8.26
C ARG A 161 -8.33 2.82 -9.06
N PHE A 162 -8.18 4.13 -8.85
CA PHE A 162 -8.94 5.16 -9.54
C PHE A 162 -8.18 5.83 -10.67
N ALA A 163 -6.93 5.42 -10.94
CA ALA A 163 -6.15 5.94 -12.05
C ALA A 163 -6.93 5.81 -13.37
N GLY A 164 -6.98 6.89 -14.14
CA GLY A 164 -7.70 6.95 -15.42
C GLY A 164 -9.22 7.15 -15.35
N ARG A 165 -9.84 7.10 -14.15
CA ARG A 165 -11.26 7.44 -14.00
C ARG A 165 -11.47 8.94 -14.15
N ARG A 166 -12.45 9.34 -14.96
CA ARG A 166 -12.85 10.75 -15.07
C ARG A 166 -13.62 11.18 -13.80
N PRO A 167 -13.42 12.40 -13.30
CA PRO A 167 -14.29 12.97 -12.27
C PRO A 167 -15.75 12.98 -12.73
N THR A 168 -16.67 12.61 -11.85
CA THR A 168 -18.11 12.51 -12.18
C THR A 168 -19.02 13.28 -11.23
N ALA A 169 -18.48 13.89 -10.17
CA ALA A 169 -19.27 14.49 -9.10
C ALA A 169 -19.23 16.03 -9.13
N ASP A 170 -20.38 16.63 -8.78
CA ASP A 170 -20.49 18.06 -8.56
C ASP A 170 -19.66 18.48 -7.33
N PRO A 171 -19.07 19.70 -7.32
CA PRO A 171 -18.36 20.22 -6.17
C PRO A 171 -19.21 20.26 -4.91
N HIS A 172 -18.63 19.88 -3.77
CA HIS A 172 -19.25 19.94 -2.45
C HIS A 172 -18.22 20.30 -1.36
N GLY A 173 -18.65 20.29 -0.11
CA GLY A 173 -17.81 20.60 1.04
C GLY A 173 -16.66 19.60 1.28
N PRO A 174 -15.90 19.80 2.37
CA PRO A 174 -14.74 18.98 2.68
C PRO A 174 -15.07 17.51 2.91
N VAL A 175 -14.09 16.64 2.71
CA VAL A 175 -14.19 15.21 3.03
C VAL A 175 -13.10 14.82 4.02
N ILE A 176 -13.48 14.24 5.14
CA ILE A 176 -12.55 13.62 6.09
C ILE A 176 -12.50 12.12 5.76
N LEU A 177 -11.36 11.65 5.29
CA LEU A 177 -11.11 10.26 4.90
C LEU A 177 -10.23 9.55 5.93
N LEU A 178 -10.85 8.72 6.76
CA LEU A 178 -10.19 7.91 7.79
C LEU A 178 -10.11 6.44 7.37
N GLY A 179 -8.91 5.87 7.44
CA GLY A 179 -8.69 4.44 7.26
C GLY A 179 -9.20 3.62 8.46
N ARG A 180 -9.38 2.31 8.27
CA ARG A 180 -9.86 1.38 9.31
C ARG A 180 -8.97 1.26 10.56
N GLY A 181 -7.74 1.76 10.54
CA GLY A 181 -6.79 1.60 11.64
C GLY A 181 -6.51 2.86 12.46
N GLY A 182 -7.18 3.99 12.24
CA GLY A 182 -6.81 5.29 12.82
C GLY A 182 -7.46 5.55 14.19
N ALA A 183 -6.70 5.38 15.27
CA ALA A 183 -7.16 5.57 16.65
C ALA A 183 -6.46 6.72 17.39
N ASP A 184 -5.58 7.46 16.72
CA ASP A 184 -4.70 8.44 17.40
C ASP A 184 -5.40 9.74 17.76
N ALA A 185 -6.58 9.98 17.18
CA ALA A 185 -7.42 11.11 17.56
C ALA A 185 -8.28 10.73 18.77
N PRO A 186 -8.51 11.66 19.72
CA PRO A 186 -9.47 11.45 20.80
C PRO A 186 -10.83 11.02 20.27
N ALA A 187 -11.55 10.21 21.05
CA ALA A 187 -12.90 9.79 20.70
C ALA A 187 -13.80 11.01 20.41
N GLY A 188 -14.52 10.99 19.29
CA GLY A 188 -15.39 12.09 18.88
C GLY A 188 -14.69 13.27 18.20
N TYR A 189 -13.35 13.29 18.12
CA TYR A 189 -12.59 14.42 17.56
C TYR A 189 -13.03 14.75 16.13
N TRP A 190 -13.03 13.76 15.22
CA TRP A 190 -13.39 14.00 13.81
C TRP A 190 -14.87 14.36 13.62
N GLN A 191 -15.75 13.92 14.51
CA GLN A 191 -17.15 14.34 14.55
C GLN A 191 -17.28 15.82 14.97
N GLN A 192 -16.47 16.28 15.92
CA GLN A 192 -16.41 17.70 16.29
C GLN A 192 -15.84 18.53 15.14
N VAL A 193 -14.77 18.07 14.48
CA VAL A 193 -14.24 18.72 13.27
C VAL A 193 -15.31 18.83 12.19
N GLN A 194 -16.03 17.74 11.90
CA GLN A 194 -17.15 17.74 10.95
C GLN A 194 -18.23 18.76 11.35
N HIS A 195 -18.56 18.86 12.63
CA HIS A 195 -19.51 19.84 13.15
C HIS A 195 -19.07 21.28 12.87
N HIS A 196 -17.81 21.62 13.13
CA HIS A 196 -17.25 22.96 12.86
C HIS A 196 -17.12 23.28 11.36
N LEU A 197 -16.84 22.27 10.52
CA LEU A 197 -16.82 22.43 9.06
C LEU A 197 -18.23 22.57 8.44
N GLY A 198 -19.26 22.25 9.20
CA GLY A 198 -20.66 22.43 8.82
C GLY A 198 -21.26 21.28 7.99
N PRO A 199 -22.55 21.39 7.62
CA PRO A 199 -23.34 20.28 7.06
C PRO A 199 -22.88 19.78 5.68
N GLY A 200 -22.03 20.53 4.98
CA GLY A 200 -21.42 20.12 3.71
C GLY A 200 -20.25 19.16 3.87
N CYS A 201 -19.71 18.99 5.10
CA CYS A 201 -18.57 18.13 5.36
C CYS A 201 -19.00 16.66 5.47
N ARG A 202 -18.32 15.77 4.74
CA ARG A 202 -18.55 14.31 4.80
C ARG A 202 -17.43 13.64 5.59
N LEU A 203 -17.81 12.84 6.59
CA LEU A 203 -16.88 11.97 7.32
C LEU A 203 -16.99 10.55 6.80
N LEU A 204 -15.93 10.06 6.16
CA LEU A 204 -15.77 8.69 5.67
C LEU A 204 -14.78 7.96 6.57
N GLY A 205 -15.30 7.12 7.47
CA GLY A 205 -14.50 6.37 8.44
C GLY A 205 -15.01 4.94 8.64
N PRO A 206 -14.58 4.24 9.70
CA PRO A 206 -14.98 2.86 9.96
C PRO A 206 -16.51 2.65 10.01
N GLU A 207 -17.23 3.58 10.62
CA GLU A 207 -18.70 3.55 10.77
C GLU A 207 -19.46 4.02 9.53
N SER A 208 -18.79 4.77 8.65
CA SER A 208 -19.35 5.35 7.42
C SER A 208 -18.57 4.92 6.18
N TRP A 209 -18.05 3.69 6.21
CA TRP A 209 -17.16 3.18 5.17
C TRP A 209 -17.86 3.14 3.80
N ARG A 210 -17.18 3.65 2.78
CA ARG A 210 -17.62 3.59 1.38
C ARG A 210 -16.69 2.69 0.59
N GLU A 211 -17.25 1.74 -0.14
CA GLU A 211 -16.45 0.84 -0.99
C GLU A 211 -15.78 1.60 -2.13
N ASP A 212 -16.47 2.55 -2.75
CA ASP A 212 -15.95 3.46 -3.77
C ASP A 212 -16.16 4.92 -3.35
N PRO A 213 -15.20 5.55 -2.64
CA PRO A 213 -15.26 6.97 -2.28
C PRO A 213 -14.91 7.92 -3.42
N TYR A 214 -14.70 7.46 -4.67
CA TYR A 214 -14.14 8.33 -5.72
C TYR A 214 -15.03 9.52 -6.05
N ALA A 215 -16.36 9.37 -6.03
CA ALA A 215 -17.28 10.49 -6.22
C ALA A 215 -17.18 11.51 -5.07
N ASP A 216 -17.04 11.05 -3.81
CA ASP A 216 -16.82 11.94 -2.67
C ASP A 216 -15.48 12.68 -2.79
N LEU A 217 -14.42 11.98 -3.17
CA LEU A 217 -13.10 12.60 -3.34
C LEU A 217 -13.08 13.59 -4.50
N THR A 218 -13.62 13.22 -5.65
CA THR A 218 -13.62 14.09 -6.84
C THR A 218 -14.56 15.27 -6.70
N GLY A 219 -15.55 15.27 -5.82
CA GLY A 219 -16.39 16.44 -5.53
C GLY A 219 -15.85 17.33 -4.40
N ALA A 220 -14.93 16.84 -3.57
CA ALA A 220 -14.47 17.54 -2.37
C ALA A 220 -13.79 18.89 -2.67
N SER A 221 -14.10 19.90 -1.86
CA SER A 221 -13.32 21.15 -1.83
C SER A 221 -11.91 20.94 -1.27
N VAL A 222 -11.79 20.13 -0.22
CA VAL A 222 -10.53 19.71 0.42
C VAL A 222 -10.72 18.29 0.98
N VAL A 223 -9.69 17.45 0.89
CA VAL A 223 -9.66 16.13 1.53
C VAL A 223 -8.73 16.15 2.76
N ILE A 224 -9.23 15.76 3.92
CA ILE A 224 -8.45 15.58 5.15
C ILE A 224 -8.17 14.08 5.30
N SER A 225 -6.91 13.66 5.39
CA SER A 225 -6.57 12.22 5.49
C SER A 225 -5.29 11.93 6.26
N ALA A 226 -5.13 10.69 6.74
CA ALA A 226 -3.99 10.25 7.56
C ALA A 226 -2.68 10.01 6.77
N GLY A 227 -2.68 10.12 5.44
CA GLY A 227 -1.45 10.01 4.65
C GLY A 227 -0.97 8.58 4.36
N GLY A 228 -1.85 7.58 4.42
CA GLY A 228 -1.55 6.24 3.89
C GLY A 228 -1.33 6.29 2.37
N GLN A 229 -0.38 5.51 1.84
CA GLN A 229 0.04 5.58 0.43
C GLN A 229 -1.13 5.52 -0.57
N ASN A 230 -2.10 4.62 -0.34
CA ASN A 230 -3.26 4.52 -1.23
C ASN A 230 -4.17 5.73 -1.13
N ALA A 231 -4.38 6.28 0.06
CA ALA A 231 -5.18 7.48 0.24
C ALA A 231 -4.54 8.67 -0.49
N ILE A 232 -3.22 8.82 -0.41
CA ILE A 232 -2.49 9.84 -1.17
C ILE A 232 -2.63 9.62 -2.68
N ALA A 233 -2.48 8.38 -3.15
CA ALA A 233 -2.66 8.08 -4.57
C ALA A 233 -4.11 8.35 -5.05
N ASP A 234 -5.12 8.04 -4.23
CA ASP A 234 -6.52 8.30 -4.51
C ASP A 234 -6.83 9.81 -4.55
N ILE A 235 -6.28 10.59 -3.61
CA ILE A 235 -6.35 12.06 -3.59
C ILE A 235 -5.69 12.65 -4.84
N ALA A 236 -4.52 12.14 -5.22
CA ALA A 236 -3.81 12.58 -6.40
C ALA A 236 -4.59 12.29 -7.69
N CYS A 237 -5.27 11.14 -7.80
CA CYS A 237 -6.19 10.83 -8.90
C CYS A 237 -7.43 11.75 -8.91
N ALA A 238 -8.00 12.04 -7.74
CA ALA A 238 -9.12 12.97 -7.61
C ALA A 238 -8.73 14.43 -7.88
N ASN A 239 -7.43 14.73 -7.87
CA ASN A 239 -6.83 16.04 -8.10
C ASN A 239 -7.45 17.14 -7.22
N ARG A 240 -7.64 16.86 -5.92
CA ARG A 240 -8.22 17.80 -4.95
C ARG A 240 -7.19 18.30 -3.94
N PRO A 241 -7.29 19.56 -3.48
CA PRO A 241 -6.51 20.03 -2.34
C PRO A 241 -6.66 19.12 -1.13
N ALA A 242 -5.61 18.98 -0.31
CA ALA A 242 -5.65 18.11 0.84
C ALA A 242 -4.91 18.68 2.06
N VAL A 243 -5.29 18.13 3.22
CA VAL A 243 -4.60 18.30 4.50
C VAL A 243 -4.25 16.91 5.01
N ILE A 244 -2.96 16.64 5.16
CA ILE A 244 -2.46 15.33 5.59
C ILE A 244 -2.11 15.39 7.07
N VAL A 245 -2.67 14.46 7.83
CA VAL A 245 -2.60 14.38 9.29
C VAL A 245 -2.00 13.04 9.66
N PRO A 246 -0.67 12.87 9.56
CA PRO A 246 -0.04 11.57 9.73
C PRO A 246 -0.35 10.97 11.09
N GLN A 247 -0.69 9.69 11.11
CA GLN A 247 -0.88 8.93 12.35
C GLN A 247 0.42 8.23 12.75
N GLN A 248 0.55 7.97 14.05
CA GLN A 248 1.54 7.06 14.61
C GLN A 248 1.28 5.66 14.05
N ARG A 249 2.25 5.17 13.29
CA ARG A 249 2.21 3.86 12.64
C ARG A 249 3.54 3.16 12.85
N PRO A 250 3.56 1.82 12.81
CA PRO A 250 4.82 1.08 12.81
C PRO A 250 5.78 1.65 11.77
N TYR A 251 7.03 1.87 12.20
CA TYR A 251 8.10 2.40 11.35
C TYR A 251 7.89 3.83 10.83
N ASP A 252 6.96 4.61 11.40
CA ASP A 252 6.69 6.00 11.01
C ASP A 252 6.26 6.16 9.54
N GLU A 253 5.59 5.15 8.98
CA GLU A 253 5.26 5.11 7.54
C GLU A 253 4.44 6.32 7.05
N GLN A 254 3.47 6.79 7.84
CA GLN A 254 2.64 7.94 7.47
C GLN A 254 3.38 9.26 7.69
N ALA A 255 4.20 9.37 8.74
CA ALA A 255 5.03 10.54 8.97
C ALA A 255 6.08 10.71 7.85
N ALA A 256 6.71 9.62 7.40
CA ALA A 256 7.63 9.64 6.26
C ALA A 256 6.95 10.08 4.97
N THR A 257 5.74 9.58 4.70
CA THR A 257 4.95 10.01 3.53
C THR A 257 4.58 11.49 3.62
N ALA A 258 4.16 11.96 4.80
CA ALA A 258 3.80 13.35 5.02
C ALA A 258 4.99 14.29 4.86
N ALA A 259 6.18 13.92 5.35
CA ALA A 259 7.41 14.69 5.16
C ALA A 259 7.75 14.89 3.67
N VAL A 260 7.70 13.80 2.88
CA VAL A 260 7.93 13.87 1.43
C VAL A 260 6.94 14.80 0.73
N LEU A 261 5.66 14.76 1.13
CA LEU A 261 4.62 15.61 0.55
C LEU A 261 4.81 17.10 0.93
N ALA A 262 5.22 17.37 2.17
CA ALA A 262 5.52 18.71 2.66
C ALA A 262 6.73 19.32 1.94
N ASP A 263 7.84 18.57 1.87
CA ASP A 263 9.07 19.01 1.21
C ASP A 263 8.86 19.27 -0.29
N ALA A 264 8.00 18.46 -0.93
CA ALA A 264 7.63 18.66 -2.33
C ALA A 264 6.63 19.81 -2.56
N GLY A 265 6.07 20.38 -1.49
CA GLY A 265 5.06 21.45 -1.53
C GLY A 265 3.71 21.01 -2.09
N LEU A 266 3.40 19.71 -2.06
CA LEU A 266 2.19 19.15 -2.71
C LEU A 266 0.91 19.36 -1.90
N THR A 267 1.02 19.46 -0.58
CA THR A 267 -0.14 19.49 0.30
C THR A 267 0.20 20.15 1.63
N GLU A 268 -0.83 20.58 2.36
CA GLU A 268 -0.66 20.98 3.76
C GLU A 268 -0.52 19.74 4.65
N VAL A 269 0.39 19.81 5.63
CA VAL A 269 0.63 18.73 6.60
C VAL A 269 0.46 19.28 8.01
N VAL A 270 -0.35 18.57 8.82
CA VAL A 270 -0.65 18.92 10.20
C VAL A 270 -0.20 17.75 11.08
N THR A 271 0.93 17.91 11.78
CA THR A 271 1.55 16.86 12.58
C THR A 271 1.01 16.75 14.00
N GLU A 272 0.35 17.80 14.49
CA GLU A 272 -0.32 17.84 15.79
C GLU A 272 -1.79 18.19 15.59
N LEU A 273 -2.69 17.48 16.27
CA LEU A 273 -4.13 17.73 16.13
C LEU A 273 -4.50 19.08 16.77
N PRO A 274 -4.96 20.08 15.98
CA PRO A 274 -5.39 21.36 16.53
C PRO A 274 -6.76 21.20 17.21
N ALA A 275 -7.21 22.24 17.91
CA ALA A 275 -8.58 22.26 18.42
C ALA A 275 -9.60 22.18 17.25
N PRO A 276 -10.71 21.42 17.38
CA PRO A 276 -11.69 21.22 16.31
C PRO A 276 -12.19 22.51 15.63
N GLU A 277 -12.33 23.60 16.39
CA GLU A 277 -12.77 24.92 15.93
C GLU A 277 -11.80 25.63 14.98
N VAL A 278 -10.54 25.18 14.89
CA VAL A 278 -9.50 25.76 14.02
C VAL A 278 -9.56 25.19 12.60
N TRP A 279 -10.18 24.01 12.41
CA TRP A 279 -10.24 23.33 11.11
C TRP A 279 -10.85 24.13 9.96
N PRO A 280 -11.89 24.97 10.15
CA PRO A 280 -12.39 25.83 9.09
C PRO A 280 -11.31 26.72 8.47
N GLU A 281 -10.38 27.26 9.28
CA GLU A 281 -9.29 28.10 8.80
C GLU A 281 -8.25 27.30 8.00
N ILE A 282 -7.87 26.12 8.51
CA ILE A 282 -6.94 25.18 7.84
C ILE A 282 -7.50 24.73 6.49
N VAL A 283 -8.79 24.36 6.46
CA VAL A 283 -9.47 23.95 5.22
C VAL A 283 -9.57 25.11 4.23
N ALA A 284 -9.87 26.33 4.69
CA ALA A 284 -9.90 27.49 3.81
C ALA A 284 -8.51 27.77 3.19
N ALA A 285 -7.45 27.71 4.00
CA ALA A 285 -6.08 27.88 3.54
C ALA A 285 -5.67 26.80 2.52
N ALA A 286 -5.91 25.52 2.83
CA ALA A 286 -5.61 24.40 1.94
C ALA A 286 -6.42 24.48 0.63
N GLY A 287 -7.70 24.83 0.70
CA GLY A 287 -8.59 24.95 -0.46
C GLY A 287 -8.22 26.06 -1.44
N SER A 288 -7.43 27.05 -1.00
CA SER A 288 -6.89 28.10 -1.87
C SER A 288 -5.69 27.64 -2.71
N ARG A 289 -5.10 26.48 -2.40
CA ARG A 289 -3.94 25.93 -3.11
C ARG A 289 -4.36 25.18 -4.37
N GLN A 290 -3.47 25.20 -5.37
CA GLN A 290 -3.57 24.35 -6.55
C GLN A 290 -2.46 23.28 -6.48
N PRO A 291 -2.74 22.09 -5.95
CA PRO A 291 -1.73 21.05 -5.83
C PRO A 291 -1.34 20.48 -7.20
N GLU A 292 -0.05 20.32 -7.45
CA GLU A 292 0.47 19.66 -8.66
C GLU A 292 0.49 18.14 -8.50
N TRP A 293 -0.67 17.51 -8.30
CA TRP A 293 -0.77 16.07 -8.03
C TRP A 293 -0.24 15.18 -9.15
N SER A 294 -0.08 15.69 -10.37
CA SER A 294 0.62 15.00 -11.46
C SER A 294 2.05 14.61 -11.08
N ARG A 295 2.71 15.38 -10.20
CA ARG A 295 4.04 15.05 -9.64
C ARG A 295 4.01 13.79 -8.78
N TRP A 296 2.87 13.38 -8.22
CA TRP A 296 2.74 12.09 -7.53
C TRP A 296 2.73 10.88 -8.50
N GLN A 297 2.76 11.14 -9.81
CA GLN A 297 2.96 10.15 -10.87
C GLN A 297 1.94 8.98 -10.83
N THR A 298 0.69 9.23 -10.49
CA THR A 298 -0.34 8.15 -10.44
C THR A 298 -0.69 7.60 -11.83
N ALA A 299 -0.61 8.43 -12.86
CA ALA A 299 -0.86 8.02 -14.24
C ALA A 299 0.13 6.91 -14.68
N GLY A 300 -0.42 5.75 -15.04
CA GLY A 300 0.34 4.58 -15.50
C GLY A 300 1.16 3.87 -14.43
N ALA A 301 0.99 4.19 -13.15
CA ALA A 301 1.77 3.60 -12.05
C ALA A 301 1.57 2.09 -11.93
N ALA A 302 0.32 1.63 -11.98
CA ALA A 302 0.00 0.20 -11.97
C ALA A 302 0.64 -0.54 -13.15
N GLY A 303 0.59 0.04 -14.36
CA GLY A 303 1.23 -0.52 -15.54
C GLY A 303 2.76 -0.55 -15.46
N ARG A 304 3.40 0.44 -14.81
CA ARG A 304 4.85 0.41 -14.51
C ARG A 304 5.19 -0.76 -13.56
N ALA A 305 4.40 -0.95 -12.51
CA ALA A 305 4.58 -2.08 -11.58
C ALA A 305 4.38 -3.43 -12.29
N ALA A 306 3.32 -3.58 -13.08
CA ALA A 306 3.03 -4.80 -13.84
C ALA A 306 4.18 -5.16 -14.80
N ARG A 307 4.75 -4.19 -15.50
CA ARG A 307 5.92 -4.40 -16.37
C ARG A 307 7.14 -4.95 -15.61
N GLU A 308 7.41 -4.43 -14.42
CA GLU A 308 8.54 -4.94 -13.62
C GLU A 308 8.29 -6.38 -13.13
N ILE A 309 7.07 -6.69 -12.70
CA ILE A 309 6.71 -8.05 -12.28
C ILE A 309 6.87 -9.04 -13.44
N LEU A 310 6.41 -8.68 -14.63
CA LEU A 310 6.58 -9.47 -15.85
C LEU A 310 8.05 -9.62 -16.23
N ALA A 311 8.84 -8.55 -16.12
CA ALA A 311 10.27 -8.61 -16.41
C ALA A 311 11.01 -9.58 -15.46
N VAL A 312 10.66 -9.62 -14.17
CA VAL A 312 11.17 -10.62 -13.22
C VAL A 312 10.76 -12.04 -13.62
N ALA A 313 9.50 -12.24 -14.01
CA ALA A 313 8.98 -13.53 -14.45
C ALA A 313 9.67 -14.01 -15.75
N ASP A 314 10.06 -13.11 -16.65
CA ASP A 314 10.76 -13.43 -17.90
C ASP A 314 12.25 -13.75 -17.66
N ARG A 315 12.95 -12.94 -16.87
CA ARG A 315 14.38 -13.15 -16.53
C ARG A 315 14.59 -14.52 -15.86
N SER A 316 13.69 -14.88 -14.95
CA SER A 316 13.78 -16.14 -14.21
C SER A 316 13.59 -17.35 -15.13
N ARG A 317 12.64 -17.28 -16.08
CA ARG A 317 12.45 -18.36 -17.06
C ARG A 317 13.65 -18.51 -17.99
N ALA A 318 14.21 -17.40 -18.49
CA ALA A 318 15.37 -17.42 -19.39
C ALA A 318 16.62 -18.01 -18.72
N ALA A 319 16.81 -17.77 -17.41
CA ALA A 319 17.93 -18.35 -16.65
C ALA A 319 17.80 -19.88 -16.46
N HIS A 320 16.59 -20.43 -16.38
CA HIS A 320 16.34 -21.87 -16.18
C HIS A 320 16.16 -22.63 -17.50
N HIS A 321 15.76 -21.96 -18.57
CA HIS A 321 15.60 -22.50 -19.91
C HIS A 321 16.30 -21.58 -20.93
N PRO A 322 17.64 -21.60 -21.01
CA PRO A 322 18.34 -20.85 -22.04
C PRO A 322 17.83 -21.30 -23.42
N PRO A 323 17.64 -20.38 -24.39
CA PRO A 323 17.25 -20.76 -25.73
C PRO A 323 18.25 -21.80 -26.25
N VAL A 324 17.73 -22.91 -26.77
CA VAL A 324 18.57 -23.92 -27.41
C VAL A 324 19.17 -23.29 -28.66
N GLU A 325 20.42 -22.85 -28.58
CA GLU A 325 21.18 -22.46 -29.76
C GLU A 325 21.38 -23.71 -30.63
N GLY A 326 20.68 -23.73 -31.77
CA GLY A 326 20.83 -24.76 -32.79
C GLY A 326 19.83 -25.91 -32.69
N ALA A 327 18.72 -25.76 -33.39
CA ALA A 327 18.10 -26.87 -34.12
C ALA A 327 17.90 -26.37 -35.57
N PRO A 328 18.19 -27.22 -36.57
CA PRO A 328 18.75 -26.86 -37.88
C PRO A 328 17.87 -25.98 -38.77
#